data_AF-A0A7L1P5T9-F1
#
_entry.id   AF-A0A7L1P5T9-F1
#
_cell.length_a   1.000
_cell.length_b   1.000
_cell.length_c   1.000
_cell.angle_alpha   90.00
_cell.angle_beta   90.00
_cell.angle_gamma   90.00
#
_symmetry.space_group_name_H-M   'P 1'
#
loop_
_entity.id
_entity.type
_entity.pdbx_description
1 polymer ?
#
loop_
_entity_poly.entity_id
_entity_poly.type
_entity_poly.pdbx_seq_one_letter_code
_entity_poly.pdbx_strand_id
1 'polypeptide(L)'
;DPNNYYHRRNEMTTTDNLDFKHHNYKEMRQVGKEAGVLGFGFFLPSSFPVSALIITDGIIFMAAEVSNVCGRNLSAAFLNWEEEEFHYIAGAHGNEVLGRELILLLMQFMCQEYLAGNPRIVHLIQDTRIHLLPSVNPDGYDKAYKAGSELGGWSLGRWTQDGIDINNNFPDLNSLLWESEDQKKSKRKVPNHHIPIPDW
;
A
#
# COMPACT_ATOMS: atom_id res chain seq x y z
N ASP A 1 -20.09 -9.44 26.12
CA ASP A 1 -20.07 -8.71 27.39
C ASP A 1 -20.22 -7.21 27.10
N PRO A 2 -21.34 -6.57 27.46
CA PRO A 2 -21.59 -5.15 27.19
C PRO A 2 -20.68 -4.19 27.98
N ASN A 3 -19.80 -4.68 28.87
CA ASN A 3 -18.90 -3.87 29.69
C ASN A 3 -17.44 -3.85 29.22
N ASN A 4 -17.12 -4.32 28.01
CA ASN A 4 -15.75 -4.26 27.52
C ASN A 4 -15.37 -2.81 27.16
N TYR A 5 -14.60 -2.16 28.05
CA TYR A 5 -14.14 -0.78 27.93
C TYR A 5 -13.45 -0.47 26.59
N TYR A 6 -12.81 -1.47 25.97
CA TYR A 6 -12.14 -1.34 24.68
C TYR A 6 -13.10 -1.25 23.48
N HIS A 7 -14.34 -1.75 23.58
CA HIS A 7 -15.31 -1.66 22.48
C HIS A 7 -15.75 -0.20 22.24
N ARG A 8 -15.99 0.56 23.31
CA ARG A 8 -16.60 1.90 23.21
C ARG A 8 -15.66 3.00 22.70
N ARG A 9 -14.33 2.83 22.78
CA ARG A 9 -13.34 3.78 22.24
C ARG A 9 -13.07 3.61 20.75
N ASN A 10 -13.41 2.45 20.19
CA ASN A 10 -13.18 2.12 18.78
C ASN A 10 -14.47 2.16 17.94
N GLU A 11 -15.63 2.40 18.56
CA GLU A 11 -16.88 2.67 17.84
C GLU A 11 -16.81 4.09 17.26
N MET A 12 -16.32 4.18 16.02
CA MET A 12 -16.57 5.32 15.15
C MET A 12 -17.99 5.15 14.59
N THR A 13 -18.88 6.10 14.90
CA THR A 13 -20.16 6.24 14.19
C THR A 13 -19.84 6.70 12.78
N THR A 14 -19.74 5.74 11.87
CA THR A 14 -19.49 6.03 10.48
C THR A 14 -20.73 6.64 9.85
N THR A 15 -20.65 7.90 9.42
CA THR A 15 -21.61 8.45 8.45
C THR A 15 -21.17 7.99 7.06
N ASP A 16 -21.20 6.66 6.83
CA ASP A 16 -20.57 5.97 5.70
C ASP A 16 -21.13 6.42 4.35
N ASN A 17 -20.67 7.56 3.85
CA ASN A 17 -20.72 7.88 2.43
C ASN A 17 -19.39 7.46 1.80
N LEU A 18 -19.02 6.19 2.00
CA LEU A 18 -17.84 5.56 1.41
C LEU A 18 -18.27 4.79 0.15
N ASP A 19 -17.45 4.82 -0.90
CA ASP A 19 -17.75 4.16 -2.17
C ASP A 19 -17.47 2.64 -2.11
N PHE A 20 -18.43 1.85 -1.63
CA PHE A 20 -18.32 0.39 -1.57
C PHE A 20 -18.63 -0.26 -2.92
N LYS A 21 -17.58 -0.44 -3.73
CA LYS A 21 -17.63 -1.20 -4.98
C LYS A 21 -16.23 -1.66 -5.38
N HIS A 22 -16.14 -2.49 -6.42
CA HIS A 22 -14.88 -2.73 -7.09
C HIS A 22 -14.56 -1.59 -8.05
N HIS A 23 -13.44 -0.92 -7.85
CA HIS A 23 -13.05 0.23 -8.67
C HIS A 23 -12.18 -0.24 -9.82
N ASN A 24 -12.59 0.02 -11.06
CA ASN A 24 -11.69 -0.14 -12.19
C ASN A 24 -10.53 0.87 -12.11
N TYR A 25 -9.49 0.72 -12.93
CA TYR A 25 -8.31 1.60 -12.85
C TYR A 25 -8.62 3.09 -13.08
N LYS A 26 -9.63 3.45 -13.88
CA LYS A 26 -10.04 4.85 -14.06
C LYS A 26 -10.73 5.40 -12.81
N GLU A 27 -11.62 4.61 -12.20
CA GLU A 27 -12.33 4.99 -10.97
C GLU A 27 -11.38 5.10 -9.77
N MET A 28 -10.46 4.15 -9.62
CA MET A 28 -9.41 4.21 -8.59
C MET A 28 -8.60 5.51 -8.70
N ARG A 29 -8.26 5.92 -9.93
CA ARG A 29 -7.57 7.19 -10.16
C ARG A 29 -8.43 8.40 -9.81
N GLN A 30 -9.74 8.30 -9.96
CA GLN A 30 -10.67 9.35 -9.59
C GLN A 30 -10.78 9.48 -8.07
N VAL A 31 -10.89 8.37 -7.33
CA VAL A 31 -10.85 8.35 -5.86
C VAL A 31 -9.58 9.02 -5.34
N GLY A 32 -8.43 8.70 -5.94
CA GLY A 32 -7.17 9.34 -5.56
C GLY A 32 -7.15 10.84 -5.86
N LYS A 33 -7.74 11.30 -6.96
CA LYS A 33 -7.85 12.74 -7.24
C LYS A 33 -8.77 13.47 -6.26
N GLU A 34 -9.90 12.87 -5.91
CA GLU A 34 -10.87 13.45 -4.97
C GLU A 34 -10.27 13.59 -3.58
N ALA A 35 -9.57 12.56 -3.10
CA ALA A 35 -8.80 12.64 -1.86
C ALA A 35 -7.66 13.68 -1.96
N GLY A 36 -7.03 13.79 -3.13
CA GLY A 36 -6.04 14.83 -3.48
C GLY A 36 -6.51 16.26 -3.26
N VAL A 37 -7.74 16.56 -3.67
CA VAL A 37 -8.35 17.89 -3.56
C VAL A 37 -8.66 18.28 -2.10
N LEU A 38 -8.75 17.29 -1.19
CA LEU A 38 -9.07 17.48 0.22
C LEU A 38 -7.84 17.78 1.11
N GLY A 39 -6.66 18.02 0.51
CA GLY A 39 -5.45 18.40 1.23
C GLY A 39 -4.54 17.24 1.63
N PHE A 40 -4.90 16.01 1.24
CA PHE A 40 -4.03 14.84 1.28
C PHE A 40 -3.27 14.80 -0.03
N GLY A 41 -1.95 14.99 -0.06
CA GLY A 41 -1.24 15.07 -1.35
C GLY A 41 -1.20 13.72 -2.06
N PHE A 42 -2.10 13.57 -3.03
CA PHE A 42 -2.03 12.49 -4.01
C PHE A 42 -1.09 12.90 -5.12
N PHE A 43 0.11 12.34 -5.10
CA PHE A 43 1.09 12.64 -6.13
C PHE A 43 0.86 11.76 -7.35
N LEU A 44 0.58 12.42 -8.48
CA LEU A 44 0.94 11.86 -9.77
C LEU A 44 2.48 11.87 -9.89
N PRO A 45 3.10 10.94 -10.64
CA PRO A 45 4.55 10.75 -10.77
C PRO A 45 5.41 11.99 -11.07
N SER A 46 4.80 13.09 -11.50
CA SER A 46 5.51 14.24 -12.07
C SER A 46 6.06 15.23 -11.04
N SER A 47 5.78 15.08 -9.73
CA SER A 47 6.05 16.17 -8.77
C SER A 47 7.05 15.86 -7.64
N PHE A 48 7.38 14.60 -7.31
CA PHE A 48 8.53 14.26 -6.42
C PHE A 48 9.05 12.83 -6.71
N PRO A 49 10.35 12.55 -6.51
CA PRO A 49 10.96 11.26 -6.78
C PRO A 49 10.84 10.35 -5.55
N VAL A 50 9.64 9.91 -5.22
CA VAL A 50 9.46 8.72 -4.36
C VAL A 50 8.62 7.72 -5.15
N SER A 51 9.33 7.02 -6.03
CA SER A 51 8.98 5.81 -6.75
C SER A 51 7.58 5.75 -7.38
N ALA A 52 7.34 6.59 -8.38
CA ALA A 52 6.53 6.14 -9.50
C ALA A 52 7.31 5.07 -10.26
N LEU A 53 7.07 3.80 -9.94
CA LEU A 53 7.50 2.73 -10.83
C LEU A 53 6.60 2.86 -12.09
N ILE A 54 7.22 2.83 -13.27
CA ILE A 54 6.52 2.81 -14.56
C ILE A 54 6.80 1.42 -15.10
N ILE A 55 5.79 0.57 -15.29
CA ILE A 55 5.96 -0.66 -16.09
C ILE A 55 4.73 -0.90 -16.99
N THR A 56 5.07 -1.13 -18.26
CA THR A 56 4.32 -1.62 -19.45
C THR A 56 2.93 -1.06 -19.75
N ASP A 57 2.75 -0.62 -21.01
CA ASP A 57 1.50 -0.13 -21.61
C ASP A 57 0.88 1.16 -21.03
N GLY A 58 1.66 1.97 -20.29
CA GLY A 58 1.26 3.33 -19.89
C GLY A 58 0.34 3.41 -18.67
N ILE A 59 0.26 2.32 -17.88
CA ILE A 59 -0.38 2.29 -16.56
C ILE A 59 0.65 2.76 -15.50
N ILE A 60 0.19 3.55 -14.54
CA ILE A 60 1.02 4.25 -13.55
C ILE A 60 0.68 3.66 -12.17
N PHE A 61 1.69 3.31 -11.39
CA PHE A 61 1.50 2.99 -9.97
C PHE A 61 1.01 4.23 -9.22
N MET A 62 -0.16 4.12 -8.59
CA MET A 62 -0.71 5.17 -7.75
C MET A 62 -0.28 4.90 -6.31
N ALA A 63 0.65 5.69 -5.81
CA ALA A 63 0.93 5.78 -4.38
C ALA A 63 0.26 7.06 -3.85
N ALA A 64 -0.46 6.93 -2.74
CA ALA A 64 -1.00 8.05 -2.00
C ALA A 64 -0.12 8.30 -0.78
N GLU A 65 0.28 9.54 -0.57
CA GLU A 65 0.91 9.95 0.68
C GLU A 65 -0.11 10.72 1.52
N VAL A 66 -0.26 10.30 2.77
CA VAL A 66 -1.12 10.93 3.75
C VAL A 66 -0.20 11.45 4.86
N SER A 67 0.06 12.76 4.83
CA SER A 67 0.87 13.47 5.82
C SER A 67 0.49 14.96 5.84
N ASN A 68 0.65 15.58 7.02
CA ASN A 68 0.54 17.02 7.25
C ASN A 68 1.61 17.88 6.53
N VAL A 69 2.69 17.28 5.96
CA VAL A 69 3.80 17.98 5.26
C VAL A 69 3.85 17.70 3.75
N CYS A 70 2.75 17.18 3.20
CA CYS A 70 2.69 16.68 1.82
C CYS A 70 3.30 17.64 0.77
N GLY A 71 4.37 17.21 0.08
CA GLY A 71 4.90 17.87 -1.12
C GLY A 71 5.80 19.10 -0.91
N ARG A 72 6.37 19.31 0.27
CA ARG A 72 7.45 20.31 0.41
C ARG A 72 8.78 19.75 -0.10
N ASN A 73 9.55 20.58 -0.81
CA ASN A 73 10.94 20.29 -1.16
C ASN A 73 11.68 19.76 0.08
N LEU A 74 12.50 18.71 -0.11
CA LEU A 74 13.36 18.09 0.91
C LEU A 74 14.25 19.09 1.68
N SER A 75 14.32 20.36 1.24
CA SER A 75 14.99 21.45 1.96
C SER A 75 14.18 22.05 3.12
N ALA A 76 12.87 21.82 3.22
CA ALA A 76 12.04 22.20 4.37
C ALA A 76 11.81 21.03 5.35
N ALA A 77 12.22 19.81 4.98
CA ALA A 77 12.28 18.63 5.86
C ALA A 77 13.42 18.70 6.90
N PHE A 78 14.04 19.87 7.07
CA PHE A 78 15.10 20.10 8.05
C PHE A 78 14.57 20.24 9.50
N LEU A 79 13.27 20.09 9.73
CA LEU A 79 12.65 20.15 11.06
C LEU A 79 11.52 19.13 11.18
N ASN A 80 11.83 17.83 11.15
CA ASN A 80 11.14 16.78 11.92
C ASN A 80 11.88 15.44 11.72
N TRP A 81 12.91 15.20 12.54
CA TRP A 81 13.63 13.93 12.65
C TRP A 81 12.80 12.83 13.35
N GLU A 82 11.52 13.10 13.66
CA GLU A 82 10.68 12.28 14.55
C GLU A 82 9.42 11.70 13.89
N GLU A 83 9.15 11.95 12.60
CA GLU A 83 7.98 11.35 11.93
C GLU A 83 8.28 9.92 11.50
N GLU A 84 7.51 8.95 12.00
CA GLU A 84 7.62 7.55 11.59
C GLU A 84 7.00 7.34 10.20
N GLU A 85 7.68 6.58 9.34
CA GLU A 85 7.17 6.22 8.01
C GLU A 85 6.45 4.87 8.06
N PHE A 86 5.23 4.83 7.54
CA PHE A 86 4.39 3.64 7.48
C PHE A 86 3.89 3.42 6.06
N HIS A 87 3.78 2.16 5.61
CA HIS A 87 3.17 1.86 4.33
C HIS A 87 2.20 0.68 4.37
N TYR A 88 1.12 0.79 3.58
CA TYR A 88 0.31 -0.35 3.17
C TYR A 88 0.40 -0.56 1.67
N ILE A 89 0.58 -1.82 1.28
CA ILE A 89 0.69 -2.24 -0.10
C ILE A 89 -0.32 -3.36 -0.32
N ALA A 90 -1.10 -3.26 -1.41
CA ALA A 90 -2.03 -4.30 -1.83
C ALA A 90 -1.99 -4.53 -3.34
N GLY A 91 -2.69 -5.59 -3.76
CA GLY A 91 -2.86 -5.93 -5.16
C GLY A 91 -1.57 -6.35 -5.85
N ALA A 92 -0.64 -7.01 -5.15
CA ALA A 92 0.53 -7.66 -5.78
C ALA A 92 0.09 -8.79 -6.71
N HIS A 93 -0.91 -9.56 -6.30
CA HIS A 93 -1.71 -10.37 -7.21
C HIS A 93 -2.95 -9.56 -7.59
N GLY A 94 -3.16 -9.35 -8.90
CA GLY A 94 -4.24 -8.51 -9.38
C GLY A 94 -5.64 -9.07 -9.07
N ASN A 95 -5.77 -10.39 -8.92
CA ASN A 95 -7.04 -11.05 -8.58
C ASN A 95 -7.34 -11.11 -7.07
N GLU A 96 -6.41 -10.73 -6.20
CA GLU A 96 -6.62 -10.66 -4.75
C GLU A 96 -7.16 -9.27 -4.35
N VAL A 97 -8.41 -9.01 -4.77
CA VAL A 97 -8.98 -7.64 -4.85
C VAL A 97 -9.29 -6.99 -3.49
N LEU A 98 -9.55 -7.77 -2.44
CA LEU A 98 -10.03 -7.22 -1.15
C LEU A 98 -9.09 -6.16 -0.56
N GLY A 99 -7.78 -6.42 -0.56
CA GLY A 99 -6.80 -5.49 0.01
C GLY A 99 -6.77 -4.15 -0.73
N ARG A 100 -6.94 -4.17 -2.06
CA ARG A 100 -7.01 -2.97 -2.89
C ARG A 100 -8.16 -2.07 -2.47
N GLU A 101 -9.37 -2.63 -2.35
CA GLU A 101 -10.56 -1.87 -1.99
C GLU A 101 -10.52 -1.39 -0.53
N LEU A 102 -9.97 -2.19 0.40
CA LEU A 102 -9.75 -1.75 1.78
C LEU A 102 -8.82 -0.55 1.87
N ILE A 103 -7.76 -0.50 1.07
CA ILE A 103 -6.86 0.67 1.02
C ILE A 103 -7.61 1.89 0.47
N LEU A 104 -8.42 1.75 -0.59
CA LEU A 104 -9.21 2.86 -1.13
C LEU A 104 -10.27 3.38 -0.14
N LEU A 105 -10.91 2.48 0.60
CA LEU A 105 -11.84 2.83 1.67
C LEU A 105 -11.12 3.51 2.84
N LEU A 106 -9.95 3.01 3.23
CA LEU A 106 -9.11 3.64 4.26
C LEU A 106 -8.73 5.07 3.87
N MET A 107 -8.37 5.30 2.60
CA MET A 107 -8.05 6.64 2.09
C MET A 107 -9.25 7.59 2.23
N GLN A 108 -10.43 7.18 1.79
CA GLN A 108 -11.66 7.97 1.91
C GLN A 108 -12.00 8.24 3.38
N PHE A 109 -11.93 7.22 4.21
CA PHE A 109 -12.19 7.29 5.64
C PHE A 109 -11.25 8.27 6.35
N MET A 110 -9.94 8.16 6.11
CA MET A 110 -8.95 9.08 6.70
C MET A 110 -9.20 10.53 6.26
N CYS A 111 -9.61 10.75 5.01
CA CYS A 111 -9.96 12.09 4.53
C CYS A 111 -11.19 12.67 5.22
N GLN A 112 -12.27 11.90 5.29
CA GLN A 112 -13.54 12.33 5.90
C GLN A 112 -13.37 12.62 7.39
N GLU A 113 -12.72 11.71 8.12
CA GLU A 113 -12.53 11.85 9.57
C GLU A 113 -11.56 12.96 9.95
N TYR A 114 -10.54 13.22 9.12
CA TYR A 114 -9.65 14.36 9.33
C TYR A 114 -10.40 15.69 9.18
N LEU A 115 -11.24 15.82 8.15
CA LEU A 115 -12.07 17.00 7.93
C LEU A 115 -13.15 17.17 9.01
N ALA A 116 -13.68 16.06 9.53
CA ALA A 116 -14.57 16.05 10.68
C ALA A 116 -13.87 16.42 12.00
N GLY A 117 -12.54 16.54 12.01
CA GLY A 117 -11.74 16.88 13.18
C GLY A 117 -11.65 15.74 14.20
N ASN A 118 -11.74 14.47 13.75
CA ASN A 118 -11.59 13.33 14.64
C ASN A 118 -10.20 13.33 15.27
N PRO A 119 -10.07 13.45 16.61
CA PRO A 119 -8.79 13.64 17.27
C PRO A 119 -7.82 12.47 17.05
N ARG A 120 -8.33 11.24 16.89
CA ARG A 120 -7.51 10.06 16.63
C ARG A 120 -6.88 10.11 15.25
N ILE A 121 -7.68 10.47 14.23
CA ILE A 121 -7.22 10.51 12.84
C ILE A 121 -6.31 11.71 12.60
N VAL A 122 -6.64 12.86 13.18
CA VAL A 122 -5.78 14.05 13.16
C VAL A 122 -4.39 13.74 13.75
N HIS A 123 -4.34 13.14 14.94
CA HIS A 123 -3.07 12.77 15.57
C HIS A 123 -2.28 11.75 14.74
N LEU A 124 -2.96 10.72 14.22
CA LEU A 124 -2.33 9.71 13.36
C LEU A 124 -1.68 10.32 12.11
N ILE A 125 -2.33 11.28 11.45
CA ILE A 125 -1.82 11.93 10.24
C ILE A 125 -0.73 12.97 10.56
N GLN A 126 -0.75 13.55 11.75
CA GLN A 126 0.24 14.54 12.19
C GLN A 126 1.57 13.93 12.60
N ASP A 127 1.53 12.73 13.18
CA ASP A 127 2.69 12.07 13.79
C ASP A 127 3.28 10.97 12.89
N THR A 128 2.58 10.57 11.83
CA THR A 128 2.98 9.46 10.96
C THR A 128 2.89 9.86 9.49
N ARG A 129 3.92 9.51 8.73
CA ARG A 129 3.92 9.65 7.27
C ARG A 129 3.44 8.35 6.64
N ILE A 130 2.21 8.35 6.14
CA ILE A 130 1.51 7.13 5.71
C ILE A 130 1.50 7.05 4.17
N HIS A 131 2.04 5.95 3.63
CA HIS A 131 2.06 5.66 2.20
C HIS A 131 1.08 4.53 1.89
N LEU A 132 0.10 4.78 1.01
CA LEU A 132 -0.93 3.82 0.64
C LEU A 132 -0.82 3.47 -0.85
N LEU A 133 -0.55 2.21 -1.14
CA LEU A 133 -0.41 1.67 -2.49
C LEU A 133 -1.50 0.61 -2.74
N PRO A 134 -2.67 1.01 -3.28
CA PRO A 134 -3.81 0.10 -3.46
C PRO A 134 -3.58 -1.00 -4.50
N SER A 135 -2.64 -0.84 -5.44
CA SER A 135 -2.50 -1.80 -6.54
C SER A 135 -1.07 -1.85 -7.10
N VAL A 136 -0.36 -2.93 -6.81
CA VAL A 136 0.97 -3.27 -7.37
C VAL A 136 0.90 -4.05 -8.69
N ASN A 137 -0.25 -4.61 -9.05
CA ASN A 137 -0.47 -5.30 -10.32
C ASN A 137 -1.80 -4.84 -10.97
N PRO A 138 -1.89 -3.58 -11.44
CA PRO A 138 -3.10 -3.03 -12.03
C PRO A 138 -3.52 -3.71 -13.33
N ASP A 139 -2.56 -4.24 -14.08
CA ASP A 139 -2.73 -5.01 -15.32
C ASP A 139 -3.35 -6.40 -15.07
N GLY A 140 -2.86 -7.12 -14.06
CA GLY A 140 -3.50 -8.35 -13.57
C GLY A 140 -4.92 -8.09 -13.06
N TYR A 141 -5.11 -6.98 -12.32
CA TYR A 141 -6.43 -6.61 -11.82
C TYR A 141 -7.41 -6.28 -12.95
N ASP A 142 -7.01 -5.52 -13.98
CA ASP A 142 -7.90 -5.19 -15.10
C ASP A 142 -8.38 -6.44 -15.84
N LYS A 143 -7.51 -7.46 -15.99
CA LYS A 143 -7.90 -8.77 -16.54
C LYS A 143 -8.93 -9.48 -15.66
N ALA A 144 -8.68 -9.55 -14.35
CA ALA A 144 -9.59 -10.19 -13.39
C ALA A 144 -10.94 -9.45 -13.31
N TYR A 145 -10.91 -8.12 -13.26
CA TYR A 145 -12.08 -7.25 -13.20
C TYR A 145 -12.98 -7.41 -14.42
N LYS A 146 -12.41 -7.43 -15.63
CA LYS A 146 -13.17 -7.62 -16.88
C LYS A 146 -13.78 -9.01 -17.00
N ALA A 147 -13.10 -10.04 -16.51
CA ALA A 147 -13.61 -11.40 -16.53
C ALA A 147 -14.73 -11.61 -15.50
N GLY A 148 -14.70 -10.88 -14.39
CA GLY A 148 -15.66 -10.99 -13.30
C GLY A 148 -15.36 -12.16 -12.35
N SER A 149 -15.96 -12.10 -11.16
CA SER A 149 -15.66 -13.03 -10.07
C SER A 149 -15.95 -14.50 -10.39
N GLU A 150 -16.91 -14.78 -11.26
CA GLU A 150 -17.33 -16.15 -11.60
C GLU A 150 -16.36 -16.85 -12.56
N LEU A 151 -15.60 -16.07 -13.35
CA LEU A 151 -14.68 -16.59 -14.38
C LEU A 151 -13.20 -16.41 -13.99
N GLY A 152 -12.92 -15.75 -12.85
CA GLY A 152 -11.57 -15.38 -12.42
C GLY A 152 -10.70 -16.54 -11.94
N GLY A 153 -11.28 -17.64 -11.44
CA GLY A 153 -10.52 -18.76 -10.88
C GLY A 153 -9.40 -18.34 -9.92
N TRP A 154 -8.38 -19.21 -9.76
CA TRP A 154 -7.20 -18.89 -8.94
C TRP A 154 -6.10 -18.13 -9.71
N SER A 155 -6.08 -18.27 -11.04
CA SER A 155 -4.96 -17.89 -11.90
C SER A 155 -5.16 -16.59 -12.68
N LEU A 156 -6.39 -16.27 -13.07
CA LEU A 156 -6.63 -15.15 -14.00
C LEU A 156 -6.38 -13.82 -13.29
N GLY A 157 -5.38 -13.07 -13.76
CA GLY A 157 -4.99 -11.79 -13.17
C GLY A 157 -4.05 -11.90 -11.97
N ARG A 158 -3.54 -13.10 -11.64
CA ARG A 158 -2.55 -13.28 -10.58
C ARG A 158 -1.17 -12.71 -10.96
N TRP A 159 -0.66 -13.12 -12.12
CA TRP A 159 0.63 -12.68 -12.65
C TRP A 159 0.53 -11.34 -13.37
N THR A 160 1.67 -10.69 -13.59
CA THR A 160 1.78 -9.50 -14.47
C THR A 160 1.46 -9.87 -15.92
N GLN A 161 1.40 -8.87 -16.80
CA GLN A 161 1.29 -9.10 -18.24
C GLN A 161 2.38 -10.02 -18.82
N ASP A 162 3.59 -9.97 -18.27
CA ASP A 162 4.73 -10.80 -18.67
C ASP A 162 4.72 -12.21 -18.05
N GLY A 163 3.68 -12.56 -17.28
CA GLY A 163 3.58 -13.86 -16.62
C GLY A 163 4.45 -13.99 -15.37
N ILE A 164 4.90 -12.87 -14.79
CA ILE A 164 5.75 -12.84 -13.60
C ILE A 164 4.88 -12.78 -12.34
N ASP A 165 5.20 -13.61 -11.34
CA ASP A 165 4.59 -13.53 -10.02
C ASP A 165 5.41 -12.53 -9.21
N ILE A 166 4.82 -11.36 -8.92
CA ILE A 166 5.52 -10.26 -8.24
C ILE A 166 6.07 -10.72 -6.89
N ASN A 167 5.32 -11.54 -6.14
CA ASN A 167 5.74 -11.98 -4.81
C ASN A 167 6.91 -12.98 -4.85
N ASN A 168 7.15 -13.61 -6.01
CA ASN A 168 8.29 -14.49 -6.23
C ASN A 168 9.43 -13.82 -7.03
N ASN A 169 9.34 -12.52 -7.28
CA ASN A 169 10.32 -11.77 -8.07
C ASN A 169 11.21 -10.84 -7.22
N PHE A 170 11.20 -11.02 -5.90
CA PHE A 170 12.12 -10.32 -5.00
C PHE A 170 13.46 -11.07 -4.91
N PRO A 171 14.59 -10.36 -4.73
CA PRO A 171 15.89 -11.00 -4.54
C PRO A 171 15.87 -11.97 -3.35
N ASP A 172 16.26 -13.22 -3.58
CA ASP A 172 16.42 -14.21 -2.51
C ASP A 172 17.76 -13.98 -1.79
N LEU A 173 17.67 -13.32 -0.64
CA LEU A 173 18.82 -13.09 0.25
C LEU A 173 19.03 -14.26 1.23
N ASN A 174 18.05 -15.14 1.40
CA ASN A 174 18.15 -16.26 2.34
C ASN A 174 19.14 -17.29 1.80
N SER A 175 18.98 -17.71 0.54
CA SER A 175 19.92 -18.66 -0.09
C SER A 175 21.35 -18.11 -0.10
N LEU A 176 21.53 -16.83 -0.43
CA LEU A 176 22.83 -16.16 -0.40
C LEU A 176 23.48 -16.16 0.99
N LEU A 177 22.68 -15.97 2.05
CA LEU A 177 23.17 -16.04 3.43
C LEU A 177 23.67 -17.45 3.76
N TRP A 178 22.86 -18.46 3.50
CA TRP A 178 23.17 -19.86 3.85
C TRP A 178 24.36 -20.40 3.03
N GLU A 179 24.47 -20.09 1.74
CA GLU A 179 25.65 -20.43 0.92
C GLU A 179 26.94 -19.82 1.48
N SER A 180 26.89 -18.58 1.97
CA SER A 180 28.04 -17.90 2.56
C SER A 180 28.48 -18.54 3.88
N GLU A 181 27.53 -19.01 4.68
CA GLU A 181 27.79 -19.74 5.92
C GLU A 181 28.42 -21.12 5.65
N ASP A 182 27.86 -21.89 4.72
CA ASP A 182 28.37 -23.21 4.34
C ASP A 182 29.80 -23.13 3.79
N GLN A 183 30.07 -22.11 2.97
CA GLN A 183 31.38 -21.89 2.40
C GLN A 183 32.36 -21.23 3.38
N LYS A 184 31.93 -20.93 4.62
CA LYS A 184 32.71 -20.23 5.66
C LYS A 184 33.32 -18.91 5.16
N LYS A 185 32.65 -18.26 4.20
CA LYS A 185 33.12 -17.02 3.57
C LYS A 185 32.94 -15.82 4.49
N SER A 186 31.96 -15.87 5.38
CA SER A 186 31.74 -14.80 6.35
C SER A 186 32.74 -14.84 7.51
N LYS A 187 33.44 -13.72 7.71
CA LYS A 187 34.33 -13.52 8.88
C LYS A 187 33.56 -13.27 10.18
N ARG A 188 32.26 -12.94 10.09
CA ARG A 188 31.41 -12.58 11.23
C ARG A 188 30.18 -13.48 11.26
N LYS A 189 29.96 -14.17 12.39
CA LYS A 189 28.70 -14.88 12.64
C LYS A 189 27.59 -13.85 12.87
N VAL A 190 26.51 -13.98 12.13
CA VAL A 190 25.29 -13.18 12.31
C VAL A 190 24.19 -14.07 12.90
N PRO A 191 23.30 -13.53 13.75
CA PRO A 191 22.11 -14.27 14.19
C PRO A 191 21.23 -14.64 12.98
N ASN A 192 20.95 -15.92 12.79
CA ASN A 192 20.19 -16.46 11.65
C ASN A 192 18.98 -17.31 12.08
N HIS A 193 18.67 -17.37 13.37
CA HIS A 193 17.68 -18.30 13.95
C HIS A 193 16.22 -18.07 13.52
N HIS A 194 15.94 -16.94 12.84
CA HIS A 194 14.62 -16.59 12.30
C HIS A 194 14.59 -16.60 10.77
N ILE A 195 15.70 -16.99 10.13
CA ILE A 195 15.81 -17.03 8.67
C ILE A 195 15.53 -18.47 8.24
N PRO A 196 14.52 -18.72 7.38
CA PRO A 196 14.23 -20.05 6.88
C PRO A 196 15.45 -20.66 6.21
N ILE A 197 15.72 -21.94 6.48
CA ILE A 197 16.72 -22.72 5.76
C ILE A 197 16.11 -23.11 4.41
N PRO A 198 16.77 -22.83 3.28
CA PRO A 198 16.30 -23.23 1.96
C PRO A 198 16.23 -24.75 1.80
N ASP A 199 15.30 -25.24 0.98
CA ASP A 199 15.06 -26.67 0.76
C ASP A 199 15.97 -27.32 -0.30
N TRP A 200 16.96 -26.59 -0.84
CA TRP A 200 17.80 -27.02 -1.97
C TRP A 200 18.99 -27.90 -1.58
#